data_AF-A0A9D4A6B1-F1
#
_entry.id   AF-A0A9D4A6B1-F1
#
_cell.length_a   1.000
_cell.length_b   1.000
_cell.length_c   1.000
_cell.angle_alpha   90.00
_cell.angle_beta   90.00
_cell.angle_gamma   90.00
#
_symmetry.space_group_name_H-M   'P 1'
#
loop_
_entity.id
_entity.type
_entity.pdbx_description
1 polymer ?
#
loop_
_entity_poly.entity_id
_entity_poly.type
_entity_poly.pdbx_seq_one_letter_code
_entity_poly.pdbx_strand_id
1 'polypeptide(L)'
;MVGNEPQSLLLVRVKWVLDYVAIRETCDLPSPCGSYGLCTPGLGCSCLDNSTELSSGECSSLGPYSNDMCSDMKTQKNDIKVLRRGGVEVPFKEWMRYETTPSLEECENTCGKNCSCYGAVYNNASRFCYILDYPIQTLLGTRDDSKVGYFKIKEGANKKKINSGLGVGVGLLGGVVLCLIGAVGFRSYKFWKNKKRVNRILKEKTSGVISSPYKDLGSASFKLIEMCSSGHR
;
A
#
# COMPACT_ATOMS: atom_id res chain seq x y z
N MET A 1 -46.10 23.62 -71.96
CA MET A 1 -44.74 23.75 -71.40
C MET A 1 -44.93 24.49 -70.10
N VAL A 2 -44.73 23.95 -68.90
CA VAL A 2 -43.60 23.16 -68.38
C VAL A 2 -44.16 22.24 -67.28
N GLY A 3 -43.90 20.94 -67.37
CA GLY A 3 -44.18 20.00 -66.29
C GLY A 3 -43.03 20.08 -65.27
N ASN A 4 -43.35 20.42 -64.02
CA ASN A 4 -42.39 20.39 -62.93
C ASN A 4 -42.29 18.96 -62.40
N GLU A 5 -41.20 18.29 -62.75
CA GLU A 5 -40.77 17.03 -62.17
C GLU A 5 -40.11 17.31 -60.81
N PRO A 6 -40.59 16.73 -59.70
CA PRO A 6 -39.88 16.86 -58.43
C PRO A 6 -38.63 15.97 -58.50
N GLN A 7 -37.46 16.61 -58.48
CA GLN A 7 -36.19 15.90 -58.35
C GLN A 7 -36.23 15.04 -57.09
N SER A 8 -36.35 13.73 -57.29
CA SER A 8 -36.17 12.75 -56.24
C SER A 8 -34.73 12.89 -55.73
N LEU A 9 -34.57 13.46 -54.55
CA LEU A 9 -33.32 13.40 -53.80
C LEU A 9 -32.98 11.91 -53.61
N LEU A 10 -32.08 11.41 -54.46
CA LEU A 10 -31.43 10.13 -54.29
C LEU A 10 -30.57 10.23 -53.04
N LEU A 11 -31.14 9.84 -51.90
CA LEU A 11 -30.38 9.56 -50.69
C LEU A 11 -29.49 8.35 -50.98
N VAL A 12 -28.23 8.62 -51.34
CA VAL A 12 -27.20 7.58 -51.40
C VAL A 12 -27.04 7.04 -49.99
N ARG A 13 -27.56 5.82 -49.75
CA ARG A 13 -27.30 5.10 -48.50
C ARG A 13 -25.85 4.65 -48.49
N VAL A 14 -24.98 5.47 -47.90
CA VAL A 14 -23.60 5.10 -47.62
C VAL A 14 -23.62 4.08 -46.47
N LYS A 15 -23.25 2.83 -46.78
CA LYS A 15 -23.10 1.77 -45.78
C LYS A 15 -21.65 1.73 -45.32
N TRP A 16 -21.40 2.28 -44.14
CA TRP A 16 -20.11 2.13 -43.47
C TRP A 16 -19.88 0.65 -43.15
N VAL A 17 -18.73 0.12 -43.56
CA VAL A 17 -18.26 -1.22 -43.21
C VAL A 17 -17.10 -1.07 -42.25
N LEU A 18 -17.10 -1.91 -41.21
CA LEU A 18 -16.03 -1.96 -40.23
C LEU A 18 -14.80 -2.59 -40.87
N ASP A 19 -13.78 -1.77 -41.15
CA ASP A 19 -12.54 -2.22 -41.78
C ASP A 19 -11.53 -2.76 -40.75
N TYR A 20 -11.44 -2.10 -39.59
CA TYR A 20 -10.49 -2.46 -38.53
C TYR A 20 -11.04 -2.17 -37.13
N VAL A 21 -10.68 -3.03 -36.19
CA VAL A 21 -10.93 -2.85 -34.75
C VAL A 21 -9.64 -3.18 -34.03
N ALA A 22 -9.09 -2.20 -33.31
CA ALA A 22 -7.83 -2.36 -32.57
C ALA A 22 -7.98 -3.21 -31.30
N ILE A 23 -9.12 -3.11 -30.61
CA ILE A 23 -9.38 -3.78 -29.33
C ILE A 23 -10.71 -4.50 -29.49
N ARG A 24 -10.68 -5.83 -29.59
CA ARG A 24 -11.87 -6.66 -29.71
C ARG A 24 -12.29 -7.21 -28.36
N GLU A 25 -11.30 -7.56 -27.55
CA GLU A 25 -11.50 -8.20 -26.25
C GLU A 25 -10.77 -7.44 -25.14
N THR A 26 -11.20 -7.67 -23.90
CA THR A 26 -10.54 -7.09 -22.71
C THR A 26 -9.09 -7.50 -22.59
N CYS A 27 -8.70 -8.68 -23.08
CA CYS A 27 -7.31 -9.15 -23.07
C CYS A 27 -6.40 -8.44 -24.09
N ASP A 28 -6.96 -7.66 -25.03
CA ASP A 28 -6.20 -6.82 -25.94
C ASP A 28 -5.75 -5.50 -25.29
N LEU A 29 -6.39 -5.13 -24.17
CA LEU A 29 -5.98 -3.96 -23.39
C LEU A 29 -4.65 -4.21 -22.68
N PRO A 30 -3.86 -3.17 -22.41
CA PRO A 30 -2.69 -3.30 -21.56
C PRO A 30 -3.11 -3.61 -20.12
N SER A 31 -2.55 -4.69 -19.57
CA SER A 31 -2.64 -5.07 -18.16
C SER A 31 -4.05 -5.15 -17.53
N PRO A 32 -5.01 -5.85 -18.15
CA PRO A 32 -6.40 -5.88 -17.69
C PRO A 32 -6.60 -6.65 -16.36
N CYS A 33 -5.63 -7.47 -15.95
CA CYS A 33 -5.74 -8.37 -14.79
C CYS A 33 -4.74 -8.07 -13.67
N GLY A 34 -4.06 -6.93 -13.73
CA GLY A 34 -3.11 -6.52 -12.69
C GLY A 34 -1.88 -7.42 -12.59
N SER A 35 -1.21 -7.37 -11.44
CA SER A 35 0.05 -8.08 -11.15
C SER A 35 -0.11 -9.60 -11.12
N TYR A 36 0.76 -10.32 -11.84
CA TYR A 36 0.72 -11.78 -12.01
C TYR A 36 -0.67 -12.33 -12.39
N GLY A 37 -1.45 -11.51 -13.10
CA GLY A 37 -2.75 -11.87 -13.62
C GLY A 37 -2.63 -12.64 -14.94
N LEU A 38 -3.58 -13.51 -15.20
CA LEU A 38 -3.74 -14.23 -16.45
C LEU A 38 -5.09 -13.86 -17.08
N CYS A 39 -5.04 -13.18 -18.22
CA CYS A 39 -6.22 -12.85 -19.00
C CYS A 39 -6.48 -13.93 -20.04
N THR A 40 -7.62 -14.60 -19.95
CA THR A 40 -8.03 -15.59 -20.94
C THR A 40 -9.19 -15.05 -21.77
N PRO A 41 -9.04 -14.92 -23.11
CA PRO A 41 -10.11 -14.56 -24.03
C PRO A 41 -11.43 -15.25 -23.72
N GLY A 42 -12.51 -14.47 -23.58
CA GLY A 42 -13.85 -14.96 -23.22
C GLY A 42 -14.08 -15.45 -21.78
N LEU A 43 -13.03 -15.71 -20.99
CA LEU A 43 -13.14 -16.15 -19.59
C LEU A 43 -12.78 -15.04 -18.58
N GLY A 44 -12.01 -14.04 -19.01
CA GLY A 44 -11.60 -12.92 -18.16
C GLY A 44 -10.34 -13.20 -17.35
N CYS A 45 -10.24 -12.55 -16.19
CA CYS A 45 -9.04 -12.55 -15.36
C CYS A 45 -9.00 -13.69 -14.34
N SER A 46 -7.84 -14.30 -14.19
CA SER A 46 -7.51 -15.28 -13.17
C SER A 46 -6.09 -15.06 -12.66
N CYS A 47 -5.70 -15.68 -11.55
CA CYS A 47 -4.33 -15.61 -11.05
C CYS A 47 -3.46 -16.71 -11.65
N LEU A 48 -2.18 -16.40 -11.87
CA LEU A 48 -1.22 -17.39 -12.36
C LEU A 48 -1.11 -18.58 -11.41
N ASP A 49 -1.15 -18.34 -10.10
CA ASP A 49 -1.32 -19.41 -9.14
C ASP A 49 -2.81 -19.74 -9.00
N ASN A 50 -3.19 -20.98 -9.29
CA ASN A 50 -4.59 -21.44 -9.18
C ASN A 50 -5.16 -21.36 -7.75
N SER A 51 -4.34 -20.94 -6.78
CA SER A 51 -4.65 -20.86 -5.35
C SER A 51 -5.04 -19.47 -4.85
N THR A 52 -4.68 -18.39 -5.55
CA THR A 52 -4.95 -17.03 -5.06
C THR A 52 -6.28 -16.51 -5.57
N GLU A 53 -7.09 -15.96 -4.67
CA GLU A 53 -8.30 -15.25 -5.02
C GLU A 53 -7.96 -13.90 -5.66
N LEU A 54 -8.65 -13.59 -6.76
CA LEU A 54 -8.57 -12.28 -7.40
C LEU A 54 -9.34 -11.28 -6.52
N SER A 55 -8.66 -10.29 -5.94
CA SER A 55 -9.30 -9.22 -5.17
C SER A 55 -9.00 -7.88 -5.81
N SER A 56 -10.04 -7.10 -6.12
CA SER A 56 -9.91 -5.76 -6.74
C SER A 56 -9.10 -5.73 -8.05
N GLY A 57 -9.07 -6.83 -8.80
CA GLY A 57 -8.29 -6.93 -10.05
C GLY A 57 -6.80 -7.25 -9.85
N GLU A 58 -6.38 -7.63 -8.65
CA GLU A 58 -5.01 -8.06 -8.35
C GLU A 58 -4.98 -9.42 -7.65
N CYS A 59 -3.91 -10.18 -7.90
CA CYS A 59 -3.67 -11.46 -7.25
C CYS A 59 -3.11 -11.24 -5.83
N SER A 60 -3.98 -11.43 -4.84
CA SER A 60 -3.73 -11.12 -3.44
C SER A 60 -2.86 -12.18 -2.74
N SER A 61 -1.55 -12.16 -2.95
CA SER A 61 -0.54 -12.85 -2.09
C SER A 61 0.90 -12.44 -2.39
N LEU A 62 1.09 -11.39 -3.18
CA LEU A 62 2.36 -11.08 -3.80
C LEU A 62 3.04 -9.97 -2.99
N GLY A 63 4.25 -10.26 -2.52
CA GLY A 63 5.10 -9.30 -1.83
C GLY A 63 5.42 -8.10 -2.72
N PRO A 64 5.93 -7.00 -2.13
CA PRO A 64 6.30 -5.82 -2.91
C PRO A 64 7.26 -6.20 -4.04
N TYR A 65 7.11 -5.52 -5.19
CA TYR A 65 8.04 -5.66 -6.31
C TYR A 65 9.47 -5.43 -5.82
N SER A 66 10.35 -6.34 -6.19
CA SER A 66 11.75 -6.29 -5.80
C SER A 66 12.58 -6.57 -7.03
N ASN A 67 13.58 -5.75 -7.29
CA ASN A 67 14.49 -5.99 -8.41
C ASN A 67 15.44 -7.18 -8.17
N ASP A 68 15.41 -7.76 -6.96
CA ASP A 68 16.19 -8.93 -6.59
C ASP A 68 15.26 -10.14 -6.43
N MET A 69 15.21 -10.95 -7.47
CA MET A 69 14.52 -12.25 -7.55
C MET A 69 15.47 -13.42 -7.24
N CYS A 70 16.48 -13.19 -6.40
CA CYS A 70 17.25 -14.23 -5.74
C CYS A 70 16.90 -14.33 -4.24
N SER A 71 17.01 -15.53 -3.68
CA SER A 71 16.76 -15.73 -2.25
C SER A 71 17.89 -15.10 -1.45
N ASP A 72 17.55 -14.29 -0.46
CA ASP A 72 18.54 -13.61 0.36
C ASP A 72 19.11 -14.63 1.38
N MET A 73 20.35 -15.08 1.14
CA MET A 73 21.01 -16.08 2.01
C MET A 73 21.17 -15.59 3.46
N LYS A 74 21.11 -14.26 3.69
CA LYS A 74 21.32 -13.66 5.01
C LYS A 74 20.15 -13.86 5.97
N THR A 75 18.93 -14.04 5.47
CA THR A 75 17.71 -14.13 6.30
C THR A 75 17.18 -15.55 6.47
N GLN A 76 17.81 -16.57 5.85
CA GLN A 76 17.36 -17.99 5.83
C GLN A 76 15.88 -18.20 5.43
N LYS A 77 15.22 -17.17 4.90
CA LYS A 77 13.83 -17.21 4.52
C LYS A 77 13.78 -17.20 3.01
N ASN A 78 13.41 -18.34 2.42
CA ASN A 78 13.13 -18.43 0.99
C ASN A 78 11.83 -17.68 0.71
N ASP A 79 11.89 -16.36 0.63
CA ASP A 79 10.74 -15.52 0.31
C ASP A 79 10.33 -15.66 -1.16
N ILE A 80 11.10 -16.40 -1.98
CA ILE A 80 10.82 -16.63 -3.41
C ILE A 80 10.23 -18.02 -3.63
N LYS A 81 9.00 -18.04 -4.14
CA LYS A 81 8.28 -19.19 -4.65
C LYS A 81 8.39 -19.24 -6.17
N VAL A 82 8.64 -20.42 -6.71
CA VAL A 82 8.59 -20.67 -8.15
C VAL A 82 7.22 -21.22 -8.52
N LEU A 83 6.62 -20.67 -9.58
CA LEU A 83 5.37 -21.12 -10.15
C LEU A 83 5.60 -21.55 -11.60
N ARG A 84 5.08 -22.73 -11.96
CA ARG A 84 5.05 -23.21 -13.35
C ARG A 84 3.61 -23.34 -13.82
N ARG A 85 3.33 -22.89 -15.04
CA ARG A 85 1.98 -22.95 -15.62
C ARG A 85 2.04 -23.19 -17.13
N GLY A 86 1.30 -24.19 -17.60
CA GLY A 86 1.06 -24.40 -19.04
C GLY A 86 -0.03 -23.49 -19.59
N GLY A 87 -0.06 -23.31 -20.91
CA GLY A 87 -1.07 -22.50 -21.58
C GLY A 87 -0.92 -21.01 -21.27
N VAL A 88 0.31 -20.50 -21.22
CA VAL A 88 0.59 -19.07 -20.96
C VAL A 88 1.43 -18.47 -22.08
N GLU A 89 1.06 -17.28 -22.53
CA GLU A 89 1.78 -16.51 -23.56
C GLU A 89 2.05 -15.08 -23.07
N VAL A 90 3.14 -14.49 -23.58
CA VAL A 90 3.48 -13.09 -23.31
C VAL A 90 2.58 -12.16 -24.13
N PRO A 91 2.10 -11.04 -23.56
CA PRO A 91 1.42 -10.03 -24.36
C PRO A 91 2.40 -9.38 -25.34
N PHE A 92 1.89 -8.91 -26.48
CA PHE A 92 2.67 -8.13 -27.47
C PHE A 92 3.99 -8.81 -27.90
N LYS A 93 3.95 -10.12 -28.20
CA LYS A 93 5.13 -10.94 -28.52
C LYS A 93 6.05 -10.39 -29.63
N GLU A 94 5.49 -9.62 -30.57
CA GLU A 94 6.26 -8.94 -31.64
C GLU A 94 7.29 -7.94 -31.09
N TRP A 95 7.05 -7.41 -29.90
CA TRP A 95 7.88 -6.38 -29.26
C TRP A 95 8.75 -6.95 -28.15
N MET A 96 8.58 -8.23 -27.84
CA MET A 96 9.27 -8.91 -26.76
C MET A 96 10.60 -9.49 -27.25
N ARG A 97 11.65 -9.28 -26.45
CA ARG A 97 12.92 -9.97 -26.67
C ARG A 97 12.76 -11.45 -26.36
N TYR A 98 13.35 -12.29 -27.19
CA TYR A 98 13.37 -13.73 -27.01
C TYR A 98 14.74 -14.29 -27.34
N GLU A 99 15.06 -15.42 -26.72
CA GLU A 99 16.21 -16.24 -27.02
C GLU A 99 15.72 -17.57 -27.61
N THR A 100 16.56 -18.24 -28.38
CA THR A 100 16.26 -19.61 -28.83
C THR A 100 16.98 -20.58 -27.91
N THR A 101 16.24 -21.49 -27.29
CA THR A 101 16.80 -22.49 -26.36
C THR A 101 16.36 -23.89 -26.75
N PRO A 102 17.23 -24.90 -26.64
CA PRO A 102 16.92 -26.24 -27.10
C PRO A 102 15.88 -26.93 -26.22
N SER A 103 15.69 -26.51 -24.97
CA SER A 103 14.75 -27.12 -24.02
C SER A 103 14.09 -26.10 -23.07
N LEU A 104 12.95 -26.49 -22.49
CA LEU A 104 12.29 -25.74 -21.41
C LEU A 104 13.23 -25.56 -20.21
N GLU A 105 13.96 -26.60 -19.82
CA GLU A 105 14.85 -26.56 -18.66
C GLU A 105 15.94 -25.51 -18.82
N GLU A 106 16.50 -25.36 -20.02
CA GLU A 106 17.50 -24.34 -20.29
C GLU A 106 16.92 -22.92 -20.20
N CYS A 107 15.72 -22.71 -20.76
CA CYS A 107 14.98 -21.46 -20.62
C CYS A 107 14.71 -21.11 -19.14
N GLU A 108 14.24 -22.08 -18.35
CA GLU A 108 14.01 -21.90 -16.92
C GLU A 108 15.30 -21.61 -16.16
N ASN A 109 16.40 -22.29 -16.50
CA ASN A 109 17.69 -22.13 -15.83
C ASN A 109 18.30 -20.75 -16.09
N THR A 110 18.16 -20.23 -17.30
CA THR A 110 18.57 -18.87 -17.66
C THR A 110 17.88 -17.83 -16.78
N CYS A 111 16.56 -17.92 -16.62
CA CYS A 111 15.84 -17.04 -15.71
C CYS A 111 16.15 -17.33 -14.24
N GLY A 112 16.26 -18.61 -13.87
CA GLY A 112 16.51 -19.09 -12.51
C GLY A 112 17.76 -18.47 -11.90
N LYS A 113 18.87 -18.45 -12.67
CA LYS A 113 20.15 -17.87 -12.28
C LYS A 113 20.20 -16.34 -12.33
N ASN A 114 19.28 -15.72 -13.07
CA ASN A 114 19.23 -14.27 -13.21
C ASN A 114 18.36 -13.65 -12.10
N CYS A 115 18.98 -12.88 -11.20
CA CYS A 115 18.27 -12.22 -10.11
C CYS A 115 17.38 -11.06 -10.59
N SER A 116 17.56 -10.54 -11.79
CA SER A 116 16.65 -9.53 -12.37
C SER A 116 15.49 -10.15 -13.16
N CYS A 117 15.51 -11.47 -13.37
CA CYS A 117 14.44 -12.16 -14.08
C CYS A 117 13.25 -12.43 -13.15
N TYR A 118 12.07 -11.97 -13.54
CA TYR A 118 10.80 -12.23 -12.87
C TYR A 118 10.13 -13.51 -13.39
N GLY A 119 10.41 -13.90 -14.64
CA GLY A 119 9.90 -15.14 -15.21
C GLY A 119 10.37 -15.39 -16.63
N ALA A 120 10.01 -16.53 -17.18
CA ALA A 120 10.26 -16.90 -18.55
C ALA A 120 9.06 -17.63 -19.15
N VAL A 121 8.78 -17.43 -20.44
CA VAL A 121 7.75 -18.17 -21.17
C VAL A 121 8.42 -18.89 -22.33
N TYR A 122 8.32 -20.21 -22.33
CA TYR A 122 8.89 -21.08 -23.35
C TYR A 122 7.80 -21.59 -24.28
N ASN A 123 8.07 -21.55 -25.58
CA ASN A 123 7.26 -22.19 -26.60
C ASN A 123 8.01 -23.39 -27.17
N ASN A 124 7.53 -24.60 -26.89
CA ASN A 124 8.16 -25.84 -27.34
C ASN A 124 8.12 -26.03 -28.86
N ALA A 125 7.11 -25.46 -29.53
CA ALA A 125 6.98 -25.56 -30.99
C ALA A 125 8.02 -24.68 -31.72
N SER A 126 8.23 -23.45 -31.26
CA SER A 126 9.19 -22.52 -31.88
C SER A 126 10.58 -22.51 -31.25
N ARG A 127 10.75 -23.14 -30.08
CA ARG A 127 11.96 -23.09 -29.23
C ARG A 127 12.30 -21.70 -28.72
N PHE A 128 11.36 -20.77 -28.77
CA PHE A 128 11.54 -19.41 -28.26
C PHE A 128 11.34 -19.39 -26.74
N CYS A 129 12.24 -18.68 -26.07
CA CYS A 129 12.24 -18.40 -24.65
C CYS A 129 12.15 -16.88 -24.46
N TYR A 130 11.02 -16.42 -23.98
CA TYR A 130 10.79 -15.01 -23.64
C TYR A 130 11.20 -14.79 -22.19
N ILE A 131 12.32 -14.11 -21.97
CA ILE A 131 12.79 -13.75 -20.63
C ILE A 131 12.10 -12.45 -20.19
N LEU A 132 11.47 -12.47 -19.02
CA LEU A 132 10.76 -11.34 -18.41
C LEU A 132 11.65 -10.74 -17.32
N ASP A 133 12.40 -9.70 -17.66
CA ASP A 133 13.28 -8.95 -16.75
C ASP A 133 12.59 -7.73 -16.11
N TYR A 134 11.26 -7.69 -16.19
CA TYR A 134 10.41 -6.64 -15.64
C TYR A 134 9.27 -7.21 -14.79
N PRO A 135 8.69 -6.40 -13.89
CA PRO A 135 7.56 -6.82 -13.06
C PRO A 135 6.38 -7.32 -13.90
N ILE A 136 5.99 -8.58 -13.66
CA ILE A 136 4.91 -9.22 -14.42
C ILE A 136 3.57 -8.59 -14.02
N GLN A 137 2.90 -8.00 -15.01
CA GLN A 137 1.53 -7.56 -14.89
C GLN A 137 0.61 -8.67 -15.42
N THR A 138 0.01 -8.50 -16.59
CA THR A 138 -0.90 -9.49 -17.16
C THR A 138 -0.22 -10.33 -18.23
N LEU A 139 -0.43 -11.64 -18.17
CA LEU A 139 -0.10 -12.61 -19.22
C LEU A 139 -1.37 -13.10 -19.91
N LEU A 140 -1.21 -13.71 -21.07
CA LEU A 140 -2.32 -14.25 -21.86
C LEU A 140 -2.48 -15.74 -21.60
N GLY A 141 -3.70 -16.15 -21.28
CA GLY A 141 -4.10 -17.55 -21.18
C GLY A 141 -4.41 -18.12 -22.56
N THR A 142 -3.84 -19.27 -22.87
CA THR A 142 -4.06 -20.00 -24.12
C THR A 142 -4.32 -21.47 -23.83
N ARG A 143 -4.95 -22.16 -24.78
CA ARG A 143 -5.18 -23.61 -24.74
C ARG A 143 -4.02 -24.41 -25.34
N ASP A 144 -2.95 -23.73 -25.74
CA ASP A 144 -1.75 -24.36 -26.28
C ASP A 144 -0.85 -24.87 -25.15
N ASP A 145 -0.90 -26.18 -24.89
CA ASP A 145 -0.07 -26.84 -23.88
C ASP A 145 1.43 -26.84 -24.23
N SER A 146 1.78 -26.50 -25.48
CA SER A 146 3.18 -26.32 -25.90
C SER A 146 3.83 -25.06 -25.34
N LYS A 147 3.07 -24.16 -24.73
CA LYS A 147 3.55 -22.92 -24.13
C LYS A 147 3.55 -23.05 -22.61
N VAL A 148 4.71 -22.87 -22.00
CA VAL A 148 4.90 -23.07 -20.56
C VAL A 148 5.59 -21.87 -19.96
N GLY A 149 5.02 -21.33 -18.90
CA GLY A 149 5.58 -20.24 -18.11
C GLY A 149 6.24 -20.71 -16.82
N TYR A 150 7.37 -20.11 -16.50
CA TYR A 150 8.12 -20.19 -15.25
C TYR A 150 8.13 -18.80 -14.62
N PHE A 151 7.68 -18.65 -13.38
CA PHE A 151 7.54 -17.36 -12.72
C PHE A 151 8.12 -17.39 -11.31
N LYS A 152 8.90 -16.36 -10.97
CA LYS A 152 9.40 -16.14 -9.61
C LYS A 152 8.46 -15.19 -8.90
N ILE A 153 8.04 -15.56 -7.71
CA ILE A 153 7.03 -14.85 -6.94
C ILE A 153 7.56 -14.63 -5.53
N LYS A 154 7.47 -13.41 -5.01
CA LYS A 154 7.72 -13.17 -3.59
C LYS A 154 6.44 -13.36 -2.78
N GLU A 155 6.50 -14.18 -1.73
CA GLU A 155 5.36 -14.34 -0.83
C GLU A 155 5.23 -13.10 0.08
N GLY A 156 4.11 -12.41 -0.01
CA GLY A 156 3.82 -11.29 0.88
C GLY A 156 3.61 -11.79 2.30
N ALA A 157 4.21 -11.13 3.30
CA ALA A 157 3.83 -11.37 4.68
C ALA A 157 2.32 -11.12 4.80
N ASN A 158 1.54 -12.18 5.02
CA ASN A 158 0.10 -12.14 5.25
C ASN A 158 -0.20 -10.93 6.14
N LYS A 159 -0.81 -9.87 5.59
CA LYS A 159 -1.31 -8.76 6.39
C LYS A 159 -2.41 -9.38 7.24
N LYS A 160 -2.08 -9.79 8.47
CA LYS A 160 -3.08 -10.21 9.45
C LYS A 160 -4.15 -9.14 9.42
N LYS A 161 -5.34 -9.50 8.92
CA LYS A 161 -6.52 -8.67 8.93
C LYS A 161 -6.74 -8.35 10.40
N ILE A 162 -6.32 -7.17 10.85
CA ILE A 162 -6.55 -6.74 12.21
C ILE A 162 -8.04 -6.51 12.25
N ASN A 163 -8.77 -7.41 12.91
CA ASN A 163 -10.20 -7.26 13.11
C ASN A 163 -10.41 -5.92 13.83
N SER A 164 -10.95 -4.91 13.14
CA SER A 164 -11.34 -3.61 13.71
C SER A 164 -12.56 -3.71 14.66
N GLY A 165 -12.62 -4.78 15.47
CA GLY A 165 -13.61 -4.99 16.52
C GLY A 165 -13.16 -4.50 17.90
N LEU A 166 -11.93 -3.98 18.05
CA LEU A 166 -11.39 -3.50 19.33
C LEU A 166 -11.39 -1.96 19.44
N GLY A 167 -12.22 -1.27 18.68
CA GLY A 167 -12.35 0.20 18.74
C GLY A 167 -13.41 0.71 19.73
N VAL A 168 -14.28 -0.18 20.23
CA VAL A 168 -15.46 0.23 21.03
C VAL A 168 -15.20 0.12 22.55
N GLY A 169 -14.18 -0.62 22.98
CA GLY A 169 -13.87 -0.81 24.41
C GLY A 169 -13.06 0.32 25.07
N VAL A 170 -12.25 1.06 24.30
CA VAL A 170 -11.32 2.07 24.85
C VAL A 170 -11.99 3.44 25.01
N GLY A 171 -13.01 3.75 24.21
CA GLY A 171 -13.75 5.02 24.30
C GLY A 171 -14.56 5.17 25.60
N LEU A 172 -15.16 4.07 26.10
CA LEU A 172 -15.96 4.09 27.32
C LEU A 172 -15.08 4.30 28.57
N LEU A 173 -13.94 3.62 28.66
CA LEU A 173 -13.04 3.76 29.81
C LEU A 173 -12.34 5.13 29.82
N GLY A 174 -11.90 5.63 28.66
CA GLY A 174 -11.30 6.97 28.54
C GLY A 174 -12.28 8.10 28.87
N GLY A 175 -13.53 7.99 28.39
CA GLY A 175 -14.58 8.97 28.67
C GLY A 175 -14.94 9.07 30.15
N VAL A 176 -15.07 7.94 30.84
CA VAL A 176 -15.39 7.91 32.28
C VAL A 176 -14.28 8.56 33.12
N VAL A 177 -13.00 8.29 32.80
CA VAL A 177 -11.86 8.89 33.51
C VAL A 177 -11.82 10.41 33.32
N LEU A 178 -12.04 10.91 32.11
CA LEU A 178 -12.11 12.35 31.83
C LEU A 178 -13.26 13.04 32.58
N CYS A 179 -14.45 12.42 32.64
CA CYS A 179 -15.57 12.95 33.40
C CYS A 179 -15.29 13.01 34.91
N LEU A 180 -14.65 11.98 35.47
CA LEU A 180 -14.27 11.95 36.88
C LEU A 180 -13.26 13.04 37.23
N ILE A 181 -12.23 13.23 36.39
CA ILE A 181 -11.22 14.29 36.58
C ILE A 181 -11.89 15.68 36.51
N GLY A 182 -12.79 15.90 35.54
CA GLY A 182 -13.55 17.14 35.42
C GLY A 182 -14.42 17.42 36.65
N ALA A 183 -15.11 16.41 37.18
CA ALA A 183 -15.95 16.55 38.37
C ALA A 183 -15.15 16.87 39.64
N VAL A 184 -14.01 16.19 39.86
CA VAL A 184 -13.11 16.47 40.99
C VAL A 184 -12.50 17.86 40.87
N GLY A 185 -12.03 18.24 39.68
CA GLY A 185 -11.51 19.59 39.42
C GLY A 185 -12.54 20.69 39.71
N PHE A 186 -13.77 20.51 39.24
CA PHE A 186 -14.85 21.47 39.46
C PHE A 186 -15.26 21.59 40.94
N ARG A 187 -15.36 20.46 41.66
CA ARG A 187 -15.64 20.44 43.10
C ARG A 187 -14.54 21.15 43.89
N SER A 188 -13.29 20.87 43.57
CA SER A 188 -12.11 21.49 44.18
C SER A 188 -12.11 23.00 43.97
N TYR A 189 -12.37 23.44 42.72
CA TYR A 189 -12.48 24.85 42.37
C TYR A 189 -13.62 25.56 43.12
N LYS A 190 -14.81 24.95 43.19
CA LYS A 190 -15.96 25.53 43.90
C LYS A 190 -15.69 25.62 45.42
N PHE A 191 -15.04 24.60 46.00
CA PHE A 191 -14.62 24.63 47.40
C PHE A 191 -13.58 25.73 47.66
N TRP A 192 -12.58 25.87 46.78
CA TRP A 192 -11.58 26.94 46.89
C TRP A 192 -12.18 28.34 46.77
N LYS A 193 -13.14 28.53 45.85
CA LYS A 193 -13.87 29.80 45.67
C LYS A 193 -14.75 30.12 46.89
N ASN A 194 -15.41 29.12 47.46
CA ASN A 194 -16.21 29.28 48.67
C ASN A 194 -15.33 29.58 49.89
N LYS A 195 -14.18 28.91 50.03
CA LYS A 195 -13.20 29.19 51.09
C LYS A 195 -12.62 30.61 51.00
N LYS A 196 -12.39 31.13 49.78
CA LYS A 196 -12.02 32.55 49.60
C LYS A 196 -13.14 33.53 50.02
N ARG A 197 -14.42 33.19 49.82
CA ARG A 197 -15.54 34.02 50.31
C ARG A 197 -15.64 33.99 51.84
N VAL A 198 -15.49 32.83 52.46
CA VAL A 198 -15.53 32.69 53.93
C VAL A 198 -14.32 33.37 54.59
N ASN A 199 -13.11 33.21 54.05
CA ASN A 199 -11.92 33.89 54.57
C ASN A 199 -12.01 35.42 54.44
N ARG A 200 -12.75 35.96 53.46
CA ARG A 200 -13.02 37.40 53.36
C ARG A 200 -13.93 37.90 54.48
N ILE A 201 -14.91 37.09 54.89
CA ILE A 201 -15.83 37.39 56.01
C ILE A 201 -15.14 37.20 57.37
N LEU A 202 -14.26 36.20 57.51
CA LEU A 202 -13.51 35.98 58.75
C LEU A 202 -12.48 37.10 58.99
N LYS A 203 -11.85 37.61 57.92
CA LYS A 203 -10.88 38.72 58.01
C LYS A 203 -11.52 40.07 58.39
N GLU A 204 -12.83 40.21 58.19
CA GLU A 204 -13.63 41.39 58.60
C GLU A 204 -14.08 41.31 60.07
N LYS A 205 -14.22 40.09 60.63
CA LYS A 205 -14.62 39.86 62.03
C LYS A 205 -13.46 39.84 63.03
N THR A 206 -12.21 39.69 62.58
CA THR A 206 -11.02 39.67 63.46
C THR A 206 -10.31 41.04 63.54
N SER A 207 -10.77 42.05 62.82
CA SER A 207 -10.20 43.42 62.81
C SER A 207 -10.92 44.40 63.75
N GLY A 208 -11.39 43.91 64.88
CA GLY A 208 -12.02 44.73 65.92
C GLY A 208 -11.82 44.10 67.30
N VAL A 209 -10.60 44.20 67.83
CA VAL A 209 -10.23 44.35 69.26
C VAL A 209 -8.69 44.30 69.33
N ILE A 210 -8.16 45.20 70.18
CA ILE A 210 -6.80 45.75 70.23
C ILE A 210 -5.80 44.84 70.98
N SER A 211 -4.55 44.71 70.49
CA SER A 211 -3.31 45.03 71.25
C SER A 211 -2.02 44.84 70.41
N SER A 212 -1.14 45.85 70.49
CA SER A 212 0.27 45.96 70.03
C SER A 212 1.24 45.09 70.89
N PRO A 213 2.62 45.08 70.77
CA PRO A 213 3.58 45.78 69.87
C PRO A 213 4.88 45.01 69.40
N TYR A 214 5.44 45.43 68.24
CA TYR A 214 6.86 45.73 67.83
C TYR A 214 8.12 44.81 68.00
N LYS A 215 9.04 44.96 67.00
CA LYS A 215 10.53 44.74 66.91
C LYS A 215 10.99 43.29 66.62
N ASP A 216 12.00 42.98 65.81
CA ASP A 216 13.04 43.75 65.10
C ASP A 216 13.65 42.92 63.94
N LEU A 217 14.24 43.64 62.97
CA LEU A 217 15.18 43.14 61.97
C LEU A 217 16.61 43.18 62.53
N GLY A 218 17.46 42.24 62.10
CA GLY A 218 18.91 42.38 62.12
C GLY A 218 19.56 41.12 61.58
N SER A 219 20.70 41.13 60.89
CA SER A 219 21.49 42.15 60.19
C SER A 219 22.57 41.36 59.47
N ALA A 220 22.94 41.81 58.26
CA ALA A 220 24.23 41.68 57.59
C ALA A 220 25.08 40.38 57.67
N SER A 221 25.59 39.91 56.53
CA SER A 221 27.01 40.13 56.18
C SER A 221 27.44 39.37 54.92
N PHE A 222 28.40 39.97 54.23
CA PHE A 222 28.97 39.70 52.92
C PHE A 222 29.90 38.48 52.88
N LYS A 223 30.07 37.88 51.69
CA LYS A 223 31.39 37.61 51.10
C LYS A 223 31.29 37.17 49.63
N LEU A 224 31.75 38.06 48.74
CA LEU A 224 32.27 37.73 47.41
C LEU A 224 33.59 36.95 47.56
N ILE A 225 33.80 35.93 46.72
CA ILE A 225 35.15 35.51 46.31
C ILE A 225 35.14 35.40 44.78
N GLU A 226 36.01 36.22 44.21
CA GLU A 226 36.43 36.35 42.84
C GLU A 226 37.55 35.34 42.56
N MET A 227 37.53 34.62 41.44
CA MET A 227 38.74 33.99 40.89
C MET A 227 38.76 34.16 39.38
N CYS A 228 39.73 34.96 38.94
CA CYS A 228 40.17 35.12 37.56
C CYS A 228 41.20 34.05 37.16
N SER A 229 41.29 33.91 35.84
CA SER A 229 42.50 33.72 35.04
C SER A 229 42.85 32.33 34.51
N SER A 230 43.56 32.44 33.40
CA SER A 230 43.68 31.60 32.21
C SER A 230 45.02 30.87 32.12
N GLY A 231 45.03 29.75 31.39
CA GLY A 231 45.97 29.56 30.27
C GLY A 231 47.33 28.90 30.50
N HIS A 232 47.59 27.89 29.65
CA HIS A 232 48.86 27.36 29.15
C HIS A 232 49.83 26.62 30.09
N ARG A 233 49.97 25.31 29.81
CA ARG A 233 51.18 24.79 29.18
C ARG A 233 50.85 23.64 28.24
#